data_AF-A0AAV4PG47-F1
#
_entry.id   AF-A0AAV4PG47-F1
#
_cell.length_a   1.000
_cell.length_b   1.000
_cell.length_c   1.000
_cell.angle_alpha   90.00
_cell.angle_beta   90.00
_cell.angle_gamma   90.00
#
_symmetry.space_group_name_H-M   'P 1'
#
loop_
_entity.id
_entity.type
_entity.pdbx_description
1 polymer ?
#
loop_
_entity_poly.entity_id
_entity_poly.type
_entity_poly.pdbx_seq_one_letter_code
_entity_poly.pdbx_strand_id
1 'polypeptide(L)'
;MCKNPTFGNSNRRFVRFLAPDYADSVSLPRQSSSGEYLPSAREVSMSVHTDSDKPHTHVTFVLAIFGEFVYHDLAHVAQSAGYQGSRIKCCGVEKQQFHPECYPIRVPSSDPVFGRRNQNCMEYTRSSTAPRIGCTLGPESKSIR
;
A
#
# COMPACT_ATOMS: atom_id res chain seq x y z
N MET A 1 -30.79 2.21 -3.89
CA MET A 1 -30.14 3.40 -3.30
C MET A 1 -30.81 3.90 -2.00
N CYS A 2 -32.13 4.13 -1.94
CA CYS A 2 -32.77 4.90 -0.85
C CYS A 2 -32.71 4.31 0.58
N LYS A 3 -32.44 3.01 0.77
CA LYS A 3 -32.38 2.40 2.12
C LYS A 3 -31.03 2.60 2.83
N ASN A 4 -29.95 2.81 2.07
CA ASN A 4 -28.60 3.01 2.61
C ASN A 4 -27.88 4.06 1.76
N PRO A 5 -28.13 5.36 1.99
CA PRO A 5 -27.65 6.45 1.14
C PRO A 5 -26.13 6.66 1.18
N THR A 6 -25.43 5.96 2.07
CA THR A 6 -23.97 6.07 2.23
C THR A 6 -23.18 5.01 1.45
N PHE A 7 -23.87 4.02 0.86
CA PHE A 7 -23.20 2.96 0.12
C PHE A 7 -22.71 3.47 -1.24
N GLY A 8 -21.42 3.26 -1.51
CA GLY A 8 -20.77 3.73 -2.74
C GLY A 8 -20.32 5.20 -2.70
N ASN A 9 -20.51 5.92 -1.59
CA ASN A 9 -20.03 7.29 -1.48
C ASN A 9 -18.49 7.34 -1.37
N SER A 10 -17.90 8.35 -2.00
CA SER A 10 -16.49 8.70 -1.88
C SER A 10 -16.11 9.08 -0.44
N ASN A 11 -14.81 9.03 -0.13
CA ASN A 11 -14.25 9.38 1.19
C ASN A 11 -14.83 8.53 2.34
N ARG A 12 -15.12 7.25 2.04
CA ARG A 12 -15.59 6.26 3.02
C ARG A 12 -14.61 5.10 3.13
N ARG A 13 -14.73 4.32 4.20
CA ARG A 13 -13.93 3.10 4.36
C ARG A 13 -14.28 2.10 3.26
N PHE A 14 -13.30 1.34 2.80
CA PHE A 14 -13.58 0.14 2.01
C PHE A 14 -14.46 -0.85 2.78
N VAL A 15 -15.35 -1.53 2.04
CA VAL A 15 -16.05 -2.70 2.55
C VAL A 15 -15.03 -3.82 2.72
N ARG A 16 -15.11 -4.54 3.85
CA ARG A 16 -14.23 -5.67 4.16
C ARG A 16 -15.02 -6.96 3.98
N PHE A 17 -14.63 -7.78 3.01
CA PHE A 17 -15.20 -9.12 2.82
C PHE A 17 -14.64 -10.13 3.83
N LEU A 18 -13.39 -9.92 4.28
CA LEU A 18 -12.72 -10.70 5.31
C LEU A 18 -12.22 -9.79 6.43
N ALA A 19 -12.00 -10.37 7.62
CA ALA A 19 -11.39 -9.66 8.74
C ALA A 19 -9.95 -9.21 8.38
N PRO A 20 -9.51 -8.02 8.86
CA PRO A 20 -8.11 -7.62 8.73
C PRO A 20 -7.18 -8.59 9.45
N ASP A 21 -6.00 -8.81 8.87
CA ASP A 21 -4.90 -9.55 9.48
C ASP A 21 -3.73 -8.59 9.69
N TYR A 22 -3.60 -8.07 10.91
CA TYR A 22 -2.53 -7.18 11.37
C TYR A 22 -1.79 -7.88 12.51
N ALA A 23 -0.48 -7.63 12.66
CA ALA A 23 0.32 -8.29 13.68
C ALA A 23 -0.17 -7.99 15.12
N ASP A 24 -0.68 -6.78 15.35
CA ASP A 24 -1.30 -6.33 16.61
C ASP A 24 -2.85 -6.40 16.58
N SER A 25 -3.43 -7.00 15.54
CA SER A 25 -4.88 -6.97 15.24
C SER A 25 -5.48 -5.57 15.02
N VAL A 26 -4.67 -4.51 14.95
CA VAL A 26 -5.15 -3.12 14.85
C VAL A 26 -4.59 -2.41 13.63
N SER A 27 -3.26 -2.33 13.49
CA SER A 27 -2.59 -1.43 12.55
C SER A 27 -1.24 -1.93 12.04
N LEU A 28 -0.51 -2.72 12.82
CA LEU A 28 0.85 -3.13 12.48
C LEU A 28 0.82 -4.08 11.28
N PRO A 29 1.70 -3.89 10.28
CA PRO A 29 1.81 -4.80 9.15
C PRO A 29 1.96 -6.24 9.61
N ARG A 30 1.31 -7.14 8.86
CA ARG A 30 1.26 -8.58 9.15
C ARG A 30 2.65 -9.19 9.36
N GLN A 31 2.73 -10.13 10.30
CA GLN A 31 3.86 -11.01 10.50
C GLN A 31 3.52 -12.45 10.08
N SER A 32 4.54 -13.30 9.97
CA SER A 32 4.35 -14.73 9.73
C SER A 32 3.59 -15.40 10.88
N SER A 33 3.10 -16.63 10.66
CA SER A 33 2.44 -17.41 11.71
C SER A 33 3.36 -17.76 12.88
N SER A 34 4.69 -17.71 12.70
CA SER A 34 5.67 -17.90 13.76
C SER A 34 6.06 -16.59 14.47
N GLY A 35 5.49 -15.45 14.09
CA GLY A 35 5.82 -14.12 14.66
C GLY A 35 7.03 -13.42 14.00
N GLU A 36 7.69 -14.08 13.05
CA GLU A 36 8.82 -13.51 12.32
C GLU A 36 8.36 -12.47 11.28
N TYR A 37 9.24 -11.51 10.98
CA TYR A 37 9.00 -10.54 9.90
C TYR A 37 8.91 -11.22 8.54
N LEU A 38 8.00 -10.73 7.71
CA LEU A 38 7.87 -11.19 6.32
C LEU A 38 9.06 -10.73 5.48
N PRO A 39 9.42 -11.47 4.41
CA PRO A 39 10.45 -11.04 3.48
C PRO A 39 10.09 -9.70 2.86
N SER A 40 11.11 -8.94 2.45
CA SER A 40 10.87 -7.63 1.87
C SER A 40 10.08 -7.75 0.57
N ALA A 41 9.19 -6.79 0.31
CA ALA A 41 8.43 -6.76 -0.96
C ALA A 41 9.35 -6.74 -2.19
N ARG A 42 10.56 -6.14 -2.06
CA ARG A 42 11.56 -6.14 -3.13
C ARG A 42 12.19 -7.51 -3.34
N GLU A 43 12.51 -8.21 -2.26
CA GLU A 43 13.04 -9.57 -2.32
C GLU A 43 12.06 -10.52 -3.00
N VAL A 44 10.78 -10.47 -2.62
CA VAL A 44 9.71 -11.25 -3.27
C VAL A 44 9.52 -10.83 -4.73
N SER A 45 9.58 -9.52 -5.03
CA SER A 45 9.50 -9.03 -6.39
C SER A 45 10.59 -9.63 -7.27
N MET A 46 11.84 -9.66 -6.80
CA MET A 46 12.96 -10.24 -7.55
C MET A 46 12.91 -11.75 -7.68
N SER A 47 12.38 -12.46 -6.68
CA SER A 47 12.31 -13.92 -6.72
C SER A 47 11.15 -14.44 -7.56
N VAL A 48 10.04 -13.70 -7.64
CA VAL A 48 8.81 -14.13 -8.33
C VAL A 48 8.66 -13.51 -9.71
N HIS A 49 9.00 -12.23 -9.88
CA HIS A 49 8.81 -11.54 -11.17
C HIS A 49 10.07 -11.66 -12.00
N THR A 50 9.91 -12.15 -13.24
CA THR A 50 10.98 -12.20 -14.24
C THR A 50 10.71 -11.15 -15.30
N ASP A 51 11.77 -10.49 -15.75
CA ASP A 51 11.69 -9.57 -16.88
C ASP A 51 11.64 -10.39 -18.17
N SER A 52 10.56 -10.23 -18.94
CA SER A 52 10.31 -10.99 -20.15
C SER A 52 9.46 -10.16 -21.10
N ASP A 53 10.05 -9.77 -22.23
CA ASP A 53 9.33 -9.10 -23.30
C ASP A 53 8.61 -10.12 -24.18
N LYS A 54 7.33 -10.37 -23.87
CA LYS A 54 6.46 -11.31 -24.58
C LYS A 54 5.12 -10.64 -24.88
N PRO A 55 4.97 -9.96 -26.03
CA PRO A 55 3.71 -9.33 -26.40
C PRO A 55 2.62 -10.38 -26.63
N HIS A 56 1.40 -10.07 -26.21
CA HIS A 56 0.26 -10.95 -26.41
C HIS A 56 -0.31 -10.78 -27.83
N THR A 57 -0.64 -11.89 -28.50
CA THR A 57 -1.07 -11.88 -29.91
C THR A 57 -2.48 -11.34 -30.14
N HIS A 58 -3.32 -11.36 -29.11
CA HIS A 58 -4.75 -11.01 -29.23
C HIS A 58 -5.21 -9.82 -28.37
N VAL A 59 -4.30 -9.19 -27.62
CA VAL A 59 -4.65 -7.99 -26.83
C VAL A 59 -3.70 -6.87 -27.15
N THR A 60 -4.24 -5.66 -27.23
CA THR A 60 -3.46 -4.46 -27.45
C THR A 60 -3.14 -3.79 -26.11
N PHE A 61 -2.15 -2.92 -26.11
CA PHE A 61 -1.80 -2.09 -24.94
C PHE A 61 -3.00 -1.25 -24.41
N VAL A 62 -3.98 -0.94 -25.28
CA VAL A 62 -5.20 -0.21 -24.89
C VAL A 62 -5.96 -0.93 -23.76
N LEU A 63 -5.89 -2.26 -23.69
CA LEU A 63 -6.50 -3.02 -22.60
C LEU A 63 -5.94 -2.61 -21.22
N ALA A 64 -4.61 -2.45 -21.11
CA ALA A 64 -3.98 -2.04 -19.86
C ALA A 64 -4.39 -0.61 -19.46
N ILE A 65 -4.41 0.30 -20.43
CA ILE A 65 -4.84 1.70 -20.21
C ILE A 65 -6.30 1.79 -19.82
N PHE A 66 -7.19 1.03 -20.47
CA PHE A 66 -8.60 1.00 -20.12
C PHE A 66 -8.81 0.41 -18.71
N GLY A 67 -8.03 -0.60 -18.33
CA GLY A 67 -8.02 -1.14 -16.97
C GLY A 67 -7.68 -0.09 -15.92
N GLU A 68 -6.66 0.72 -16.17
CA GLU A 68 -6.28 1.84 -15.28
C GLU A 68 -7.36 2.93 -15.22
N PHE A 69 -7.98 3.25 -16.36
CA PHE A 69 -9.09 4.20 -16.41
C PHE A 69 -10.26 3.75 -15.53
N VAL A 70 -10.68 2.48 -15.66
CA VAL A 70 -11.76 1.92 -14.84
C VAL A 70 -11.35 1.85 -13.37
N TYR A 71 -10.11 1.47 -13.06
CA TYR A 71 -9.62 1.44 -11.69
C TYR A 71 -9.71 2.83 -11.03
N HIS A 72 -9.26 3.88 -11.72
CA HIS A 72 -9.29 5.25 -11.23
C HIS A 72 -10.69 5.86 -11.08
N ASP A 73 -11.68 5.38 -11.84
CA ASP A 73 -13.08 5.78 -11.65
C ASP A 73 -13.70 5.10 -10.42
N LEU A 74 -13.31 3.86 -10.15
CA LEU A 74 -13.89 3.05 -9.07
C LEU A 74 -13.24 3.29 -7.72
N ALA A 75 -11.92 3.46 -7.67
CA ALA A 75 -11.20 3.49 -6.41
C ALA A 75 -9.89 4.29 -6.48
N HIS A 76 -9.71 5.14 -5.48
CA HIS A 76 -8.41 5.72 -5.16
C HIS A 76 -8.10 5.57 -3.67
N VAL A 77 -6.91 5.06 -3.31
CA VAL A 77 -6.49 4.91 -1.92
C VAL A 77 -5.55 6.05 -1.56
N ALA A 78 -6.03 6.99 -0.74
CA ALA A 78 -5.20 8.12 -0.30
C ALA A 78 -3.99 7.64 0.52
N GLN A 79 -2.82 8.23 0.28
CA GLN A 79 -1.62 8.03 1.10
C GLN A 79 -1.62 9.01 2.27
N SER A 80 -1.14 8.55 3.44
CA SER A 80 -0.92 9.44 4.58
C SER A 80 0.04 10.56 4.19
N ALA A 81 -0.30 11.79 4.57
CA ALA A 81 0.47 12.98 4.27
C ALA A 81 0.80 13.72 5.56
N GLY A 82 1.91 14.44 5.55
CA GLY A 82 2.35 15.27 6.67
C GLY A 82 1.55 16.57 6.77
N TYR A 83 2.05 17.49 7.59
CA TYR A 83 1.44 18.82 7.76
C TYR A 83 1.21 19.50 6.40
N GLN A 84 0.00 20.04 6.20
CA GLN A 84 -0.45 20.68 4.95
C GLN A 84 -0.27 19.82 3.67
N GLY A 85 -0.34 18.49 3.79
CA GLY A 85 -0.22 17.60 2.63
C GLY A 85 1.22 17.38 2.17
N SER A 86 2.20 17.76 2.99
CA SER A 86 3.62 17.50 2.71
C SER A 86 3.89 16.00 2.54
N ARG A 87 4.78 15.66 1.60
CA ARG A 87 5.21 14.28 1.40
C ARG A 87 6.05 13.83 2.59
N ILE A 88 5.70 12.70 3.18
CA ILE A 88 6.46 12.06 4.25
C ILE A 88 7.67 11.37 3.62
N LYS A 89 8.87 11.63 4.16
CA LYS A 89 10.13 10.97 3.79
C LYS A 89 10.38 9.80 4.76
N CYS A 90 10.66 8.62 4.21
CA CYS A 90 10.81 7.37 4.97
C CYS A 90 12.20 6.74 4.81
N CYS A 91 12.97 7.09 3.77
CA CYS A 91 14.34 6.63 3.59
C CYS A 91 15.37 7.69 4.01
N GLY A 92 16.50 7.25 4.58
CA GLY A 92 17.60 8.15 4.96
C GLY A 92 17.19 9.19 6.01
N VAL A 93 16.36 8.77 6.95
CA VAL A 93 15.86 9.57 8.07
C VAL A 93 16.40 8.98 9.36
N GLU A 94 16.79 9.83 10.31
CA GLU A 94 17.23 9.38 11.63
C GLU A 94 16.06 8.76 12.41
N LYS A 95 16.37 7.84 13.34
CA LYS A 95 15.34 7.10 14.09
C LYS A 95 14.36 8.01 14.84
N GLN A 96 14.84 9.17 15.30
CA GLN A 96 14.07 10.18 16.04
C GLN A 96 13.08 10.94 15.14
N GLN A 97 13.38 11.03 13.84
CA GLN A 97 12.56 11.72 12.85
C GLN A 97 11.69 10.75 12.03
N PHE A 98 11.71 9.47 12.38
CA PHE A 98 10.97 8.43 11.68
C PHE A 98 9.47 8.59 11.90
N HIS A 99 8.74 8.87 10.83
CA HIS A 99 7.30 9.11 10.91
C HIS A 99 6.53 7.79 11.13
N PRO A 100 5.49 7.73 12.00
CA PRO A 100 4.74 6.50 12.28
C PRO A 100 4.09 5.85 11.04
N GLU A 101 3.70 6.68 10.07
CA GLU A 101 3.12 6.23 8.80
C GLU A 101 4.15 5.71 7.79
N CYS A 102 5.45 5.74 8.10
CA CYS A 102 6.47 5.18 7.24
C CYS A 102 6.54 3.66 7.37
N TYR A 103 6.61 2.99 6.22
CA TYR A 103 6.89 1.55 6.17
C TYR A 103 7.80 1.23 4.97
N PRO A 104 9.04 1.76 4.97
CA PRO A 104 9.92 1.73 3.81
C PRO A 104 10.23 0.29 3.39
N ILE A 105 10.32 0.07 2.08
CA ILE A 105 10.63 -1.26 1.54
C ILE A 105 12.15 -1.43 1.59
N ARG A 106 12.60 -2.39 2.40
CA ARG A 106 14.01 -2.76 2.49
C ARG A 106 14.49 -3.35 1.17
N VAL A 107 15.61 -2.84 0.66
CA VAL A 107 16.28 -3.33 -0.53
C VAL A 107 17.54 -4.10 -0.12
N PRO A 108 17.73 -5.35 -0.56
CA PRO A 108 18.94 -6.11 -0.26
C PRO A 108 20.14 -5.54 -1.03
N SER A 109 21.35 -5.66 -0.46
CA SER A 109 22.59 -5.20 -1.12
C SER A 109 22.92 -5.98 -2.40
N SER A 110 22.44 -7.22 -2.50
CA SER A 110 22.54 -8.06 -3.69
C SER A 110 21.58 -7.67 -4.83
N ASP A 111 20.73 -6.66 -4.63
CA ASP A 111 19.81 -6.19 -5.67
C ASP A 111 20.58 -5.71 -6.91
N PRO A 112 20.28 -6.26 -8.11
CA PRO A 112 21.05 -5.99 -9.31
C PRO A 112 20.89 -4.55 -9.82
N VAL A 113 19.85 -3.83 -9.41
CA VAL A 113 19.53 -2.47 -9.87
C VAL A 113 19.84 -1.45 -8.79
N PHE A 114 19.25 -1.61 -7.61
CA PHE A 114 19.35 -0.65 -6.52
C PHE A 114 20.61 -0.84 -5.67
N GLY A 115 21.06 -2.09 -5.51
CA GLY A 115 22.30 -2.41 -4.77
C GLY A 115 23.53 -1.78 -5.42
N ARG A 116 23.60 -1.78 -6.76
CA ARG A 116 24.66 -1.09 -7.53
C ARG A 116 24.70 0.42 -7.33
N ARG A 117 23.61 1.03 -6.88
CA ARG A 117 23.49 2.46 -6.57
C ARG A 117 23.65 2.75 -5.08
N ASN A 118 24.06 1.75 -4.28
CA ASN A 118 24.08 1.82 -2.81
C ASN A 118 22.73 2.23 -2.20
N GLN A 119 21.61 1.90 -2.87
CA GLN A 119 20.28 2.17 -2.37
C GLN A 119 19.74 0.95 -1.62
N ASN A 120 19.54 1.09 -0.31
CA ASN A 120 19.06 0.01 0.59
C ASN A 120 17.59 0.18 1.02
N CYS A 121 16.89 1.20 0.50
CA CYS A 121 15.55 1.60 0.92
C CYS A 121 14.76 2.18 -0.26
N MET A 122 13.48 1.82 -0.37
CA MET A 122 12.51 2.50 -1.23
C MET A 122 11.44 3.19 -0.39
N GLU A 123 11.10 4.42 -0.79
CA GLU A 123 10.13 5.27 -0.13
C GLU A 123 8.74 4.62 -0.15
N TYR A 124 8.14 4.40 1.02
CA TYR A 124 6.78 3.91 1.14
C TYR A 124 6.12 4.49 2.40
N THR A 125 5.00 5.16 2.17
CA THR A 125 4.14 5.73 3.19
C THR A 125 2.81 4.99 3.19
N ARG A 126 2.34 4.60 4.38
CA ARG A 126 1.09 3.87 4.58
C ARG A 126 -0.10 4.67 4.04
N SER A 127 -1.13 3.95 3.60
CA SER A 127 -2.40 4.56 3.20
C SER A 127 -3.12 5.20 4.38
N SER A 128 -3.82 6.30 4.12
CA SER A 128 -4.62 7.02 5.11
C SER A 128 -5.71 6.15 5.71
N THR A 129 -5.90 6.29 7.02
CA THR A 129 -6.94 5.59 7.76
C THR A 129 -8.31 6.25 7.58
N ALA A 130 -9.35 5.46 7.39
CA ALA A 130 -10.74 5.88 7.42
C ALA A 130 -11.36 5.56 8.78
N PRO A 131 -11.90 6.55 9.52
CA PRO A 131 -12.60 6.30 10.77
C PRO A 131 -13.89 5.51 10.52
N ARG A 132 -14.29 4.74 11.54
CA ARG A 132 -15.61 4.09 11.55
C ARG A 132 -16.72 5.13 11.75
N ILE A 133 -17.93 4.78 11.32
CA ILE A 133 -19.12 5.60 11.61
C ILE A 133 -19.26 5.68 13.15
N GLY A 134 -19.31 6.90 13.68
CA GLY A 134 -19.35 7.13 15.13
C GLY A 134 -18.00 7.03 15.85
N CYS A 135 -16.87 7.06 15.12
CA CYS A 135 -15.51 7.07 15.70
C CYS A 135 -15.23 5.94 16.70
N THR A 136 -15.86 4.78 16.48
CA THR A 136 -15.67 3.60 17.31
C THR A 136 -14.29 2.97 17.11
N LEU A 137 -13.72 2.44 18.19
CA LEU A 137 -12.43 1.75 18.17
C LEU A 137 -12.51 0.43 17.41
N GLY A 138 -11.39 0.04 16.81
CA GLY A 138 -11.24 -1.25 16.15
C GLY A 138 -10.12 -1.23 15.11
N PRO A 139 -9.96 -2.33 14.35
CA PRO A 139 -8.90 -2.43 13.36
C PRO A 139 -8.98 -1.33 12.30
N GLU A 140 -7.82 -0.76 11.94
CA GLU A 140 -7.69 0.30 10.96
C GLU A 140 -8.29 -0.13 9.62
N SER A 141 -9.05 0.76 8.98
CA SER A 141 -9.54 0.58 7.61
C SER A 141 -9.00 1.71 6.74
N LYS A 142 -8.89 1.50 5.43
CA LYS A 142 -8.40 2.53 4.50
C LYS A 142 -9.56 3.25 3.82
N SER A 143 -9.35 4.52 3.45
CA SER A 143 -10.36 5.31 2.77
C SER A 143 -10.29 5.09 1.27
N ILE A 144 -11.46 4.90 0.65
CA ILE A 144 -11.66 5.13 -0.78
C ILE A 144 -11.85 6.63 -0.98
N ARG A 145 -11.26 7.19 -2.04
CA ARG A 145 -11.45 8.57 -2.46
C ARG A 145 -12.14 8.59 -3.82
#